data_AF-A0A442HXJ1-F1
#
_entry.id   AF-A0A442HXJ1-F1
#
_cell.length_a   1.000
_cell.length_b   1.000
_cell.length_c   1.000
_cell.angle_alpha   90.00
_cell.angle_beta   90.00
_cell.angle_gamma   90.00
#
_symmetry.space_group_name_H-M   'P 1'
#
loop_
_entity.id
_entity.type
_entity.pdbx_description
1 polymer ?
#
loop_
_entity_poly.entity_id
_entity_poly.type
_entity_poly.pdbx_seq_one_letter_code
_entity_poly.pdbx_strand_id
1 'polypeptide(L)'
;MFKNGKLFLPPPRDGSDFKELFKRLAAAGAGRPLGKDGFPAGPWTPELLAEAISRIDSNRIGVDVRTVQLWFQENEKGISAANIRWLARVFGCDDPVATSEWQMELSAAQSRLSAKRREWKRAGSSVAQENPDTARAATLDDDTASPAELKWETDANGPRRRFGLARKSEAFFTHGSPLNLPASVFAGVTALGFLSYIMGIHSATYGRTDGVVKQVGFLWTANWTLVFMVFLPLFFAFVTELVTFWKDDGRPKLVGIHNKMDSDDGWARSVEASSYSYWAVFLICVLFAGLFQWIGVCLLPLMKGGGKYATDWGKLAIVRPELISVPEEVVFTGLAYLYMCLCFYLFFVGLILLYTVVHDLWRIGRASKNWPEADYQRELNEVGLRVMLGIFRCTVLGVLIAIVMKLQSAYLTSRGENIVAWLVDDMSSAFYGGNDVSDGIAYRMPTHYSSFLVVFSTRVVFGYGAIRSGGGSRVQVPLWKMSAVVALLVACYLLIDTFAGFSILLGVGVLFAIYGLFDPGLGRWQASKLGNNQSVL
;
A
#
# COMPACT_ATOMS: atom_id res chain seq x y z
N MET A 1 20.21 31.48 41.42
CA MET A 1 21.57 31.04 41.83
C MET A 1 22.49 31.18 40.63
N PHE A 2 23.81 31.09 40.77
CA PHE A 2 24.72 31.11 39.61
C PHE A 2 25.54 29.81 39.56
N LYS A 3 25.66 29.22 38.36
CA LYS A 3 26.56 28.11 38.05
C LYS A 3 27.29 28.47 36.75
N ASN A 4 28.59 28.24 36.67
CA ASN A 4 29.41 28.44 35.45
C ASN A 4 29.20 29.81 34.77
N GLY A 5 29.09 30.90 35.56
CA GLY A 5 28.86 32.27 35.05
C GLY A 5 27.46 32.53 34.46
N LYS A 6 26.53 31.56 34.58
CA LYS A 6 25.17 31.60 34.03
C LYS A 6 24.11 31.58 35.13
N LEU A 7 22.95 32.18 34.86
CA LEU A 7 21.81 32.18 35.76
C LEU A 7 21.21 30.77 35.91
N PHE A 8 21.42 30.13 37.05
CA PHE A 8 20.88 28.83 37.38
C PHE A 8 19.59 28.94 38.21
N LEU A 9 18.55 28.25 37.74
CA LEU A 9 17.33 27.94 38.48
C LEU A 9 17.24 26.41 38.65
N PRO A 10 16.87 25.89 39.83
CA PRO A 10 16.65 24.46 40.01
C PRO A 10 15.34 24.02 39.32
N PRO A 11 15.21 22.74 38.91
CA PRO A 11 13.93 22.21 38.43
C PRO A 11 12.86 22.27 39.53
N PRO A 12 11.68 22.89 39.28
CA PRO A 12 10.71 23.15 40.34
C PRO A 12 9.93 21.90 40.78
N ARG A 13 9.87 20.85 39.93
CA ARG A 13 9.11 19.59 40.15
C ARG A 13 7.63 19.82 40.52
N ASP A 14 7.06 20.94 40.07
CA ASP A 14 5.72 21.44 40.39
C ASP A 14 4.59 20.82 39.55
N GLY A 15 4.91 19.86 38.68
CA GLY A 15 3.93 19.17 37.85
C GLY A 15 3.50 19.92 36.57
N SER A 16 3.99 21.14 36.34
CA SER A 16 3.69 21.91 35.11
C SER A 16 3.98 21.13 33.83
N ASP A 17 3.23 21.39 32.76
CA ASP A 17 3.53 20.81 31.46
C ASP A 17 4.76 21.48 30.80
N PHE A 18 5.27 20.88 29.71
CA PHE A 18 6.46 21.38 29.04
C PHE A 18 6.34 22.86 28.61
N LYS A 19 5.18 23.32 28.13
CA LYS A 19 5.00 24.69 27.63
C LYS A 19 4.98 25.70 28.77
N GLU A 20 4.31 25.36 29.86
CA GLU A 20 4.28 26.16 31.10
C GLU A 20 5.70 26.32 31.68
N LEU A 21 6.42 25.20 31.84
CA LEU A 21 7.79 25.15 32.34
C LEU A 21 8.79 25.88 31.43
N PHE A 22 8.71 25.65 30.12
CA PHE A 22 9.58 26.31 29.14
C PHE A 22 9.39 27.83 29.11
N LYS A 23 8.14 28.32 29.10
CA LYS A 23 7.84 29.76 29.15
C LYS A 23 8.47 30.42 30.38
N ARG A 24 8.32 29.80 31.57
CA ARG A 24 8.87 30.31 32.83
C ARG A 24 10.40 30.43 32.79
N LEU A 25 11.08 29.43 32.25
CA LEU A 25 12.55 29.41 32.11
C LEU A 25 13.06 30.36 31.03
N ALA A 26 12.33 30.48 29.92
CA ALA A 26 12.63 31.42 28.84
C ALA A 26 12.49 32.87 29.33
N ALA A 27 11.38 33.22 29.98
CA ALA A 27 11.14 34.54 30.54
C ALA A 27 12.15 34.92 31.63
N ALA A 28 12.54 33.96 32.49
CA ALA A 28 13.55 34.18 33.53
C ALA A 28 15.00 34.19 33.03
N GLY A 29 15.27 33.90 31.75
CA GLY A 29 16.62 33.87 31.19
C GLY A 29 17.52 32.76 31.75
N ALA A 30 16.94 31.64 32.21
CA ALA A 30 17.70 30.53 32.80
C ALA A 30 18.76 29.99 31.82
N GLY A 31 20.00 29.77 32.29
CA GLY A 31 21.11 29.34 31.44
C GLY A 31 21.79 30.45 30.63
N ARG A 32 21.30 31.70 30.65
CA ARG A 32 22.02 32.83 30.03
C ARG A 32 23.23 33.26 30.87
N PRO A 33 24.33 33.70 30.23
CA PRO A 33 25.45 34.33 30.94
C PRO A 33 25.03 35.65 31.57
N LEU A 34 25.75 36.08 32.59
CA LEU A 34 25.62 37.42 33.16
C LEU A 34 26.15 38.51 32.21
N GLY A 35 25.58 39.71 32.31
CA GLY A 35 26.13 40.91 31.69
C GLY A 35 27.40 41.39 32.39
N LYS A 36 28.09 42.36 31.76
CA LYS A 36 29.30 43.01 32.33
C LYS A 36 29.01 43.85 33.59
N ASP A 37 27.74 44.11 33.84
CA ASP A 37 27.13 44.78 34.98
C ASP A 37 26.75 43.83 36.13
N GLY A 38 26.90 42.52 35.94
CA GLY A 38 26.51 41.49 36.91
C GLY A 38 25.02 41.13 36.91
N PHE A 39 24.20 41.71 36.01
CA PHE A 39 22.77 41.41 35.92
C PHE A 39 22.48 40.29 34.89
N PRO A 40 21.34 39.57 35.00
CA PRO A 40 20.92 38.60 33.99
C PRO A 40 20.66 39.30 32.65
N ALA A 41 21.16 38.75 31.54
CA ALA A 41 21.13 39.38 30.23
C ALA A 41 19.73 39.51 29.55
N GLY A 42 18.64 39.38 30.31
CA GLY A 42 17.24 39.39 29.86
C GLY A 42 16.65 38.00 29.55
N PRO A 43 15.38 37.93 29.09
CA PRO A 43 14.74 36.67 28.68
C PRO A 43 15.43 36.04 27.46
N TRP A 44 15.15 34.77 27.18
CA TRP A 44 15.50 34.15 25.88
C TRP A 44 14.55 34.62 24.77
N THR A 45 15.08 34.96 23.60
CA THR A 45 14.32 34.96 22.34
C THR A 45 14.56 33.65 21.58
N PRO A 46 13.71 33.28 20.59
CA PRO A 46 13.92 32.09 19.77
C PRO A 46 15.29 32.08 19.05
N GLU A 47 15.73 33.24 18.59
CA GLU A 47 16.97 33.43 17.81
C GLU A 47 18.20 33.23 18.72
N LEU A 48 18.22 33.88 19.88
CA LEU A 48 19.29 33.72 20.88
C LEU A 48 19.38 32.27 21.39
N LEU A 49 18.25 31.60 21.57
CA LEU A 49 18.21 30.23 22.07
C LEU A 49 18.62 29.21 20.99
N ALA A 50 18.22 29.43 19.73
CA ALA A 50 18.70 28.65 18.58
C ALA A 50 20.21 28.78 18.41
N GLU A 51 20.75 30.00 18.53
CA GLU A 51 22.19 30.25 18.51
C GLU A 51 22.90 29.55 19.68
N ALA A 52 22.40 29.70 20.92
CA ALA A 52 23.00 29.08 22.10
C ALA A 52 23.05 27.54 22.02
N ILE A 53 22.01 26.91 21.45
CA ILE A 53 21.97 25.46 21.19
C ILE A 53 22.90 25.04 20.05
N SER A 54 23.14 25.92 19.08
CA SER A 54 24.04 25.66 17.94
C SER A 54 25.51 25.90 18.28
N ARG A 55 25.81 26.68 19.32
CA ARG A 55 27.15 26.88 19.89
C ARG A 55 27.62 25.75 20.84
N ILE A 56 26.87 24.65 20.96
CA ILE A 56 27.27 23.47 21.75
C ILE A 56 28.10 22.55 20.85
N ASP A 57 29.38 22.30 21.16
CA ASP A 57 30.31 21.51 20.32
C ASP A 57 29.80 20.12 19.92
N SER A 58 28.96 19.53 20.79
CA SER A 58 28.33 18.23 20.56
C SER A 58 27.20 18.25 19.51
N ASN A 59 26.80 19.42 19.01
CA ASN A 59 25.64 19.64 18.14
C ASN A 59 26.04 20.15 16.75
N ARG A 60 26.77 19.33 15.97
CA ARG A 60 27.27 19.66 14.60
C ARG A 60 26.20 20.04 13.57
N ILE A 61 24.91 19.91 13.89
CA ILE A 61 23.77 20.20 13.00
C ILE A 61 23.10 21.54 13.36
N GLY A 62 23.35 22.07 14.56
CA GLY A 62 22.62 23.22 15.10
C GLY A 62 21.15 22.90 15.41
N VAL A 63 20.34 23.93 15.65
CA VAL A 63 18.87 23.85 15.61
C VAL A 63 18.33 25.07 14.87
N ASP A 64 17.47 24.82 13.88
CA ASP A 64 16.82 25.88 13.09
C ASP A 64 15.92 26.80 13.96
N VAL A 65 15.98 28.10 13.67
CA VAL A 65 15.24 29.14 14.39
C VAL A 65 13.73 28.92 14.32
N ARG A 66 13.18 28.48 13.17
CA ARG A 66 11.73 28.23 13.04
C ARG A 66 11.28 27.10 13.97
N THR A 67 12.12 26.08 14.15
CA THR A 67 11.90 25.00 15.12
C THR A 67 11.84 25.53 16.54
N VAL A 68 12.71 26.48 16.93
CA VAL A 68 12.67 27.11 18.27
C VAL A 68 11.46 28.04 18.43
N GLN A 69 11.08 28.79 17.39
CA GLN A 69 9.88 29.65 17.40
C GLN A 69 8.60 28.86 17.71
N LEU A 70 8.48 27.61 17.20
CA LEU A 70 7.38 26.71 17.56
C LEU A 70 7.32 26.33 19.05
N TRP A 71 8.42 26.46 19.80
CA TRP A 71 8.46 26.17 21.24
C TRP A 71 7.88 27.32 22.07
N PHE A 72 8.19 28.57 21.68
CA PHE A 72 7.64 29.79 22.31
C PHE A 72 6.14 29.97 22.04
N GLN A 73 5.66 29.58 20.86
CA GLN A 73 4.24 29.66 20.50
C GLN A 73 3.32 28.83 21.41
N GLU A 74 2.12 29.33 21.65
CA GLU A 74 1.05 28.60 22.34
C GLU A 74 0.46 27.52 21.42
N ASN A 75 0.92 26.28 21.59
CA ASN A 75 0.49 25.15 20.78
C ASN A 75 0.74 23.81 21.51
N GLU A 76 0.08 22.74 21.06
CA GLU A 76 0.29 21.38 21.59
C GLU A 76 1.59 20.70 21.11
N LYS A 77 2.49 21.42 20.42
CA LYS A 77 3.71 20.83 19.85
C LYS A 77 4.80 20.75 20.93
N GLY A 78 5.00 19.54 21.44
CA GLY A 78 6.14 19.20 22.28
C GLY A 78 7.47 19.09 21.52
N ILE A 79 8.54 18.77 22.25
CA ILE A 79 9.92 18.78 21.75
C ILE A 79 10.47 17.34 21.61
N SER A 80 11.40 17.15 20.67
CA SER A 80 12.13 15.89 20.47
C SER A 80 13.11 15.60 21.61
N ALA A 81 13.37 14.32 21.90
CA ALA A 81 14.33 13.91 22.92
C ALA A 81 15.76 14.46 22.67
N ALA A 82 16.15 14.66 21.40
CA ALA A 82 17.43 15.30 21.07
C ALA A 82 17.49 16.76 21.56
N ASN A 83 16.45 17.55 21.28
CA ASN A 83 16.40 18.96 21.63
C ASN A 83 16.13 19.17 23.13
N ILE A 84 15.48 18.23 23.81
CA ILE A 84 15.37 18.21 25.29
C ILE A 84 16.76 18.11 25.93
N ARG A 85 17.68 17.29 25.40
CA ARG A 85 19.07 17.21 25.92
C ARG A 85 19.83 18.53 25.75
N TRP A 86 19.64 19.22 24.63
CA TRP A 86 20.25 20.54 24.41
C TRP A 86 19.68 21.61 25.35
N LEU A 87 18.36 21.69 25.50
CA LEU A 87 17.71 22.58 26.46
C LEU A 87 18.14 22.29 27.90
N ALA A 88 18.23 21.01 28.29
CA ALA A 88 18.69 20.59 29.60
C ALA A 88 20.13 21.05 29.88
N ARG A 89 21.01 21.00 28.87
CA ARG A 89 22.39 21.48 28.99
C ARG A 89 22.49 23.00 29.10
N VAL A 90 21.62 23.74 28.38
CA VAL A 90 21.51 25.20 28.50
C VAL A 90 21.01 25.61 29.90
N PHE A 91 19.87 25.07 30.34
CA PHE A 91 19.28 25.41 31.66
C PHE A 91 20.08 24.83 32.84
N GLY A 92 20.80 23.73 32.63
CA GLY A 92 21.79 23.18 33.55
C GLY A 92 23.12 23.94 33.59
N CYS A 93 23.27 25.04 32.83
CA CYS A 93 24.48 25.87 32.79
C CYS A 93 25.77 25.09 32.46
N ASP A 94 25.68 24.04 31.61
CA ASP A 94 26.77 23.09 31.32
C ASP A 94 27.30 22.27 32.53
N ASP A 95 26.72 22.39 33.73
CA ASP A 95 27.03 21.49 34.86
C ASP A 95 26.41 20.10 34.58
N PRO A 96 27.19 19.00 34.59
CA PRO A 96 26.68 17.66 34.32
C PRO A 96 25.55 17.22 35.26
N VAL A 97 25.60 17.61 36.54
CA VAL A 97 24.58 17.22 37.53
C VAL A 97 23.27 17.95 37.24
N ALA A 98 23.30 19.29 37.19
CA ALA A 98 22.12 20.10 36.85
C ALA A 98 21.56 19.79 35.45
N THR A 99 22.42 19.42 34.48
CA THR A 99 21.99 18.98 33.15
C THR A 99 21.20 17.68 33.22
N SER A 100 21.62 16.71 34.04
CA SER A 100 20.87 15.47 34.26
C SER A 100 19.51 15.73 34.92
N GLU A 101 19.49 16.56 35.98
CA GLU A 101 18.24 16.96 36.66
C GLU A 101 17.26 17.67 35.72
N TRP A 102 17.74 18.62 34.92
CA TRP A 102 16.92 19.29 33.92
C TRP A 102 16.47 18.35 32.80
N GLN A 103 17.29 17.39 32.37
CA GLN A 103 16.89 16.41 31.36
C GLN A 103 15.76 15.51 31.88
N MET A 104 15.80 15.10 33.14
CA MET A 104 14.72 14.35 33.77
C MET A 104 13.43 15.17 33.85
N GLU A 105 13.48 16.40 34.38
CA GLU A 105 12.26 17.21 34.54
C GLU A 105 11.65 17.64 33.20
N LEU A 106 12.45 18.05 32.21
CA LEU A 106 11.93 18.37 30.87
C LEU A 106 11.31 17.15 30.17
N SER A 107 11.85 15.95 30.40
CA SER A 107 11.28 14.70 29.87
C SER A 107 9.96 14.34 30.57
N ALA A 108 9.86 14.58 31.88
CA ALA A 108 8.62 14.43 32.64
C ALA A 108 7.56 15.44 32.19
N ALA A 109 7.90 16.72 32.07
CA ALA A 109 7.02 17.78 31.60
C ALA A 109 6.53 17.55 30.15
N GLN A 110 7.40 17.04 29.27
CA GLN A 110 7.03 16.61 27.91
C GLN A 110 6.07 15.42 27.94
N SER A 111 6.23 14.50 28.89
CA SER A 111 5.31 13.37 29.09
C SER A 111 3.95 13.85 29.62
N ARG A 112 3.92 14.81 30.55
CA ARG A 112 2.69 15.46 31.06
C ARG A 112 1.93 16.20 29.95
N LEU A 113 2.61 17.01 29.13
CA LEU A 113 2.02 17.63 27.93
C LEU A 113 1.45 16.57 26.96
N SER A 114 2.15 15.44 26.81
CA SER A 114 1.71 14.33 25.95
C SER A 114 0.52 13.54 26.52
N ALA A 115 0.27 13.60 27.83
CA ALA A 115 -0.91 13.04 28.50
C ALA A 115 -2.11 13.99 28.40
N LYS A 116 -1.94 15.26 28.78
CA LYS A 116 -2.91 16.37 28.64
C LYS A 116 -3.49 16.43 27.21
N ARG A 117 -2.62 16.25 26.20
CA ARG A 117 -3.02 16.16 24.78
C ARG A 117 -3.84 14.91 24.41
N ARG A 118 -3.66 13.77 25.09
CA ARG A 118 -4.48 12.56 24.90
C ARG A 118 -5.83 12.72 25.61
N GLU A 119 -5.85 13.36 26.77
CA GLU A 119 -7.06 13.69 27.52
C GLU A 119 -7.95 14.69 26.78
N TRP A 120 -7.41 15.80 26.28
CA TRP A 120 -8.17 16.74 25.43
C TRP A 120 -8.72 16.07 24.17
N LYS A 121 -8.00 15.11 23.58
CA LYS A 121 -8.52 14.33 22.43
C LYS A 121 -9.58 13.28 22.80
N ARG A 122 -9.73 12.93 24.08
CA ARG A 122 -10.83 12.09 24.60
C ARG A 122 -12.02 12.95 25.00
N ALA A 123 -11.78 14.07 25.68
CA ALA A 123 -12.80 15.05 26.06
C ALA A 123 -13.46 15.67 24.81
N GLY A 124 -12.67 16.03 23.79
CA GLY A 124 -13.18 16.52 22.50
C GLY A 124 -13.99 15.49 21.71
N SER A 125 -13.90 14.19 22.06
CA SER A 125 -14.80 13.16 21.53
C SER A 125 -16.02 12.87 22.42
N SER A 126 -15.97 13.16 23.72
CA SER A 126 -17.12 12.98 24.62
C SER A 126 -18.08 14.16 24.64
N VAL A 127 -17.58 15.40 24.51
CA VAL A 127 -18.40 16.62 24.44
C VAL A 127 -19.25 16.69 23.15
N ALA A 128 -18.96 15.85 22.15
CA ALA A 128 -19.82 15.63 21.00
C ALA A 128 -20.98 14.63 21.25
N GLN A 129 -21.08 14.04 22.44
CA GLN A 129 -22.00 12.96 22.78
C GLN A 129 -22.54 13.08 24.22
N GLU A 130 -23.07 14.25 24.57
CA GLU A 130 -23.80 14.46 25.82
C GLU A 130 -25.16 15.10 25.52
N ASN A 131 -26.22 14.30 25.58
CA ASN A 131 -27.61 14.72 25.43
C ASN A 131 -28.38 14.14 26.63
N PRO A 132 -28.93 14.95 27.54
CA PRO A 132 -29.34 14.49 28.86
C PRO A 132 -30.79 13.98 28.91
N ASP A 133 -30.95 12.66 29.02
CA ASP A 133 -32.13 11.94 29.54
C ASP A 133 -31.74 10.44 29.66
N THR A 134 -32.27 9.60 30.56
CA THR A 134 -33.38 9.75 31.54
C THR A 134 -32.97 9.09 32.88
N ALA A 135 -33.71 9.33 33.96
CA ALA A 135 -33.45 8.72 35.28
C ALA A 135 -34.40 7.56 35.65
N ARG A 136 -33.95 6.74 36.62
CA ARG A 136 -34.76 6.13 37.72
C ARG A 136 -35.43 4.73 37.54
N ALA A 137 -34.71 3.68 37.97
CA ALA A 137 -35.19 2.47 38.69
C ALA A 137 -33.94 1.77 39.31
N ALA A 138 -33.85 1.31 40.58
CA ALA A 138 -34.71 0.43 41.39
C ALA A 138 -34.71 -1.04 40.88
N THR A 139 -34.38 -2.10 41.64
CA THR A 139 -34.09 -2.25 43.10
C THR A 139 -33.49 -3.64 43.40
N LEU A 140 -32.57 -3.75 44.38
CA LEU A 140 -32.28 -4.94 45.24
C LEU A 140 -31.82 -6.25 44.52
N ASP A 141 -31.67 -7.44 45.14
CA ASP A 141 -30.69 -7.94 46.14
C ASP A 141 -30.31 -9.40 45.71
N ASP A 142 -29.52 -10.30 46.34
CA ASP A 142 -28.92 -10.47 47.69
C ASP A 142 -27.63 -11.37 47.59
N ASP A 143 -26.99 -11.73 48.72
CA ASP A 143 -25.73 -12.52 48.86
C ASP A 143 -25.81 -14.03 48.49
N THR A 144 -24.65 -14.65 48.17
CA THR A 144 -24.10 -15.91 48.75
C THR A 144 -22.84 -16.41 48.00
N ALA A 145 -21.83 -16.94 48.69
CA ALA A 145 -20.51 -17.26 48.13
C ALA A 145 -20.11 -18.75 48.14
N SER A 146 -19.28 -19.18 47.17
CA SER A 146 -18.25 -20.24 47.33
C SER A 146 -17.22 -20.24 46.18
N PRO A 147 -16.00 -20.80 46.36
CA PRO A 147 -14.86 -20.54 45.49
C PRO A 147 -14.37 -21.76 44.67
N ALA A 148 -13.65 -21.47 43.57
CA ALA A 148 -12.65 -22.38 42.99
C ALA A 148 -11.56 -21.59 42.24
N GLU A 149 -10.38 -22.20 42.15
CA GLU A 149 -9.13 -21.64 41.63
C GLU A 149 -9.18 -21.16 40.17
N LEU A 150 -8.52 -20.02 39.86
CA LEU A 150 -7.76 -19.91 38.61
C LEU A 150 -6.56 -18.96 38.77
N LYS A 151 -5.41 -19.37 38.23
CA LYS A 151 -4.19 -18.56 38.23
C LYS A 151 -4.35 -17.32 37.33
N TRP A 152 -4.30 -16.13 37.93
CA TRP A 152 -4.06 -14.90 37.19
C TRP A 152 -2.57 -14.56 37.14
N GLU A 153 -1.86 -15.15 36.17
CA GLU A 153 -0.64 -14.50 35.66
C GLU A 153 -1.07 -13.30 34.81
N THR A 154 -0.94 -12.11 35.38
CA THR A 154 -1.42 -10.85 34.81
C THR A 154 -0.55 -10.39 33.63
N ASP A 155 -0.69 -11.02 32.47
CA ASP A 155 -0.07 -10.54 31.21
C ASP A 155 -0.82 -9.32 30.66
N ALA A 156 -0.79 -8.24 31.43
CA ALA A 156 -1.38 -6.94 31.11
C ALA A 156 -0.57 -6.15 30.06
N ASN A 157 -0.02 -6.83 29.05
CA ASN A 157 0.43 -6.20 27.81
C ASN A 157 -0.78 -5.77 26.96
N GLY A 158 -1.54 -4.77 27.45
CA GLY A 158 -2.54 -4.08 26.65
C GLY A 158 -1.94 -3.68 25.29
N PRO A 159 -2.63 -3.94 24.17
CA PRO A 159 -1.99 -4.18 22.87
C PRO A 159 -1.14 -3.00 22.42
N ARG A 160 0.18 -3.14 22.59
CA ARG A 160 1.17 -2.14 22.15
C ARG A 160 0.90 -1.84 20.69
N ARG A 161 0.63 -0.57 20.38
CA ARG A 161 0.18 -0.08 19.06
C ARG A 161 1.25 -0.32 17.98
N ARG A 162 1.33 -1.56 17.49
CA ARG A 162 2.29 -2.02 16.48
C ARG A 162 2.17 -1.14 15.22
N PHE A 163 3.27 -0.99 14.49
CA PHE A 163 3.24 -0.40 13.16
C PHE A 163 2.51 -1.36 12.21
N GLY A 164 1.18 -1.25 12.17
CA GLY A 164 0.30 -2.08 11.35
C GLY A 164 0.48 -1.77 9.88
N LEU A 165 1.43 -2.46 9.23
CA LEU A 165 1.62 -2.43 7.78
C LEU A 165 0.31 -2.75 7.06
N ALA A 166 -0.44 -3.74 7.56
CA ALA A 166 -1.78 -4.09 7.09
C ALA A 166 -2.75 -2.89 7.08
N ARG A 167 -2.92 -2.15 8.19
CA ARG A 167 -3.77 -0.94 8.24
C ARG A 167 -3.26 0.16 7.30
N LYS A 168 -1.94 0.37 7.21
CA LYS A 168 -1.36 1.33 6.25
C LYS A 168 -1.63 0.93 4.80
N SER A 169 -1.60 -0.36 4.49
CA SER A 169 -1.85 -0.89 3.16
C SER A 169 -3.33 -0.91 2.78
N GLU A 170 -4.24 -1.20 3.71
CA GLU A 170 -5.69 -1.00 3.53
C GLU A 170 -6.03 0.47 3.28
N ALA A 171 -5.39 1.40 4.02
CA ALA A 171 -5.64 2.84 3.86
C ALA A 171 -5.32 3.38 2.44
N PHE A 172 -4.40 2.79 1.67
CA PHE A 172 -4.18 3.18 0.26
C PHE A 172 -5.38 2.88 -0.65
N PHE A 173 -6.27 1.97 -0.25
CA PHE A 173 -7.49 1.62 -0.97
C PHE A 173 -8.74 2.29 -0.36
N THR A 174 -8.74 2.60 0.95
CA THR A 174 -9.95 3.08 1.65
C THR A 174 -9.93 4.54 2.11
N HIS A 175 -8.81 5.28 1.99
CA HIS A 175 -8.74 6.69 2.40
C HIS A 175 -8.66 7.65 1.21
N GLY A 176 -9.61 8.58 1.15
CA GLY A 176 -9.66 9.65 0.14
C GLY A 176 -10.50 9.28 -1.08
N SER A 177 -10.21 9.90 -2.23
CA SER A 177 -10.92 9.59 -3.49
C SER A 177 -10.51 8.21 -4.00
N PRO A 178 -11.44 7.38 -4.51
CA PRO A 178 -11.11 6.07 -5.07
C PRO A 178 -10.19 6.15 -6.31
N LEU A 179 -10.09 7.34 -6.93
CA LEU A 179 -9.18 7.62 -8.05
C LEU A 179 -7.73 7.86 -7.60
N ASN A 180 -7.46 8.15 -6.33
CA ASN A 180 -6.13 8.56 -5.85
C ASN A 180 -5.03 7.52 -6.16
N LEU A 181 -5.28 6.25 -5.84
CA LEU A 181 -4.33 5.16 -6.08
C LEU A 181 -4.14 4.86 -7.59
N PRO A 182 -5.20 4.63 -8.40
CA PRO A 182 -5.07 4.52 -9.86
C PRO A 182 -4.32 5.69 -10.51
N ALA A 183 -4.64 6.93 -10.13
CA ALA A 183 -4.00 8.13 -10.68
C ALA A 183 -2.53 8.26 -10.26
N SER A 184 -2.17 7.90 -9.02
CA SER A 184 -0.76 7.90 -8.57
C SER A 184 0.09 6.89 -9.34
N VAL A 185 -0.49 5.73 -9.67
CA VAL A 185 0.18 4.68 -10.44
C VAL A 185 0.36 5.12 -11.89
N PHE A 186 -0.70 5.64 -12.53
CA PHE A 186 -0.64 6.22 -13.87
C PHE A 186 0.40 7.35 -13.95
N ALA A 187 0.38 8.30 -13.02
CA ALA A 187 1.35 9.39 -12.95
C ALA A 187 2.80 8.89 -12.79
N GLY A 188 3.03 7.81 -12.03
CA GLY A 188 4.36 7.21 -11.87
C GLY A 188 4.93 6.61 -13.16
N VAL A 189 4.14 5.86 -13.93
CA VAL A 189 4.58 5.36 -15.25
C VAL A 189 4.71 6.50 -16.27
N THR A 190 3.85 7.52 -16.22
CA THR A 190 3.99 8.72 -17.05
C THR A 190 5.29 9.47 -16.74
N ALA A 191 5.68 9.59 -15.47
CA ALA A 191 6.94 10.20 -15.07
C ALA A 191 8.16 9.39 -15.54
N LEU A 192 8.12 8.05 -15.45
CA LEU A 192 9.14 7.19 -16.07
C LEU A 192 9.17 7.34 -17.59
N GLY A 193 8.02 7.51 -18.24
CA GLY A 193 7.91 7.80 -19.67
C GLY A 193 8.63 9.11 -20.06
N PHE A 194 8.33 10.21 -19.37
CA PHE A 194 9.03 11.49 -19.58
C PHE A 194 10.53 11.39 -19.30
N LEU A 195 10.94 10.67 -18.25
CA LEU A 195 12.35 10.46 -17.94
C LEU A 195 13.04 9.64 -19.05
N SER A 196 12.39 8.59 -19.58
CA SER A 196 12.89 7.81 -20.72
C SER A 196 13.01 8.63 -22.01
N TYR A 197 12.19 9.68 -22.15
CA TYR A 197 12.26 10.62 -23.28
C TYR A 197 13.47 11.55 -23.14
N ILE A 198 13.64 12.17 -21.97
CA ILE A 198 14.79 13.03 -21.63
C ILE A 198 16.12 12.27 -21.80
N MET A 199 16.13 10.98 -21.47
CA MET A 199 17.30 10.10 -21.56
C MET A 199 17.43 9.38 -22.92
N GLY A 200 16.68 9.76 -23.95
CA GLY A 200 16.78 9.19 -25.32
C GLY A 200 16.25 7.76 -25.51
N ILE A 201 16.16 6.94 -24.45
CA ILE A 201 15.83 5.50 -24.48
C ILE A 201 14.35 5.16 -24.76
N HIS A 202 13.45 6.16 -24.80
CA HIS A 202 12.01 5.98 -25.01
C HIS A 202 11.66 5.17 -26.26
N SER A 203 12.37 5.36 -27.38
CA SER A 203 12.06 4.79 -28.70
C SER A 203 13.32 4.30 -29.45
N ALA A 204 14.14 3.50 -28.78
CA ALA A 204 15.35 2.90 -29.37
C ALA A 204 15.07 1.61 -30.18
N THR A 205 15.93 1.35 -31.17
CA THR A 205 15.99 0.11 -31.94
C THR A 205 17.36 -0.58 -31.85
N TYR A 206 17.36 -1.90 -31.96
CA TYR A 206 18.56 -2.75 -31.89
C TYR A 206 18.58 -3.76 -33.05
N GLY A 207 19.64 -3.71 -33.86
CA GLY A 207 19.93 -4.74 -34.87
C GLY A 207 20.60 -5.95 -34.21
N ARG A 208 19.89 -7.07 -34.17
CA ARG A 208 20.40 -8.36 -33.70
C ARG A 208 21.33 -8.98 -34.76
N THR A 209 22.20 -9.90 -34.36
CA THR A 209 23.25 -10.49 -35.22
C THR A 209 22.72 -11.37 -36.37
N ASP A 210 21.42 -11.65 -36.41
CA ASP A 210 20.70 -12.31 -37.50
C ASP A 210 20.08 -11.31 -38.51
N GLY A 211 20.35 -10.01 -38.36
CA GLY A 211 19.85 -8.94 -39.23
C GLY A 211 18.51 -8.34 -38.81
N VAL A 212 17.80 -8.93 -37.85
CA VAL A 212 16.50 -8.43 -37.36
C VAL A 212 16.69 -7.14 -36.55
N VAL A 213 16.02 -6.06 -36.96
CA VAL A 213 15.98 -4.80 -36.22
C VAL A 213 14.77 -4.79 -35.29
N LYS A 214 14.99 -4.95 -33.98
CA LYS A 214 13.91 -4.92 -32.98
C LYS A 214 13.69 -3.54 -32.39
N GLN A 215 12.42 -3.20 -32.16
CA GLN A 215 12.02 -2.13 -31.24
C GLN A 215 12.24 -2.58 -29.80
N VAL A 216 13.10 -1.86 -29.06
CA VAL A 216 13.50 -2.19 -27.69
C VAL A 216 13.32 -1.03 -26.70
N GLY A 217 12.98 0.17 -27.19
CA GLY A 217 12.76 1.36 -26.36
C GLY A 217 11.64 1.22 -25.33
N PHE A 218 11.73 2.00 -24.25
CA PHE A 218 10.86 1.87 -23.07
C PHE A 218 9.35 1.89 -23.42
N LEU A 219 8.92 2.79 -24.32
CA LEU A 219 7.51 2.93 -24.71
C LEU A 219 6.99 1.76 -25.56
N TRP A 220 7.87 1.07 -26.28
CA TRP A 220 7.54 -0.11 -27.10
C TRP A 220 7.51 -1.41 -26.29
N THR A 221 7.81 -1.34 -24.99
CA THR A 221 7.80 -2.50 -24.10
C THR A 221 6.38 -2.70 -23.56
N ALA A 222 5.63 -3.65 -24.14
CA ALA A 222 4.20 -3.82 -23.92
C ALA A 222 3.84 -4.10 -22.45
N ASN A 223 4.71 -4.74 -21.68
CA ASN A 223 4.51 -4.96 -20.25
C ASN A 223 4.73 -3.70 -19.40
N TRP A 224 5.30 -2.62 -19.93
CA TRP A 224 5.38 -1.33 -19.24
C TRP A 224 4.17 -0.45 -19.55
N THR A 225 3.78 -0.36 -20.81
CA THR A 225 2.61 0.42 -21.22
C THR A 225 1.30 -0.24 -20.75
N LEU A 226 0.98 -1.46 -21.19
CA LEU A 226 -0.33 -2.06 -20.91
C LEU A 226 -0.55 -2.40 -19.44
N VAL A 227 0.48 -2.84 -18.70
CA VAL A 227 0.34 -3.13 -17.27
C VAL A 227 0.16 -1.84 -16.48
N PHE A 228 1.12 -0.91 -16.52
CA PHE A 228 1.13 0.22 -15.59
C PHE A 228 0.26 1.41 -16.03
N MET A 229 -0.01 1.59 -17.33
CA MET A 229 -0.93 2.65 -17.80
C MET A 229 -2.40 2.21 -17.81
N VAL A 230 -2.69 0.90 -17.98
CA VAL A 230 -4.06 0.41 -18.19
C VAL A 230 -4.49 -0.60 -17.13
N PHE A 231 -3.94 -1.83 -17.14
CA PHE A 231 -4.52 -2.92 -16.36
C PHE A 231 -4.34 -2.76 -14.85
N LEU A 232 -3.22 -2.21 -14.39
CA LEU A 232 -2.93 -2.05 -12.97
C LEU A 232 -3.72 -0.88 -12.33
N PRO A 233 -3.82 0.33 -12.96
CA PRO A 233 -4.77 1.35 -12.52
C PRO A 233 -6.22 0.86 -12.46
N LEU A 234 -6.68 0.11 -13.48
CA LEU A 234 -8.03 -0.50 -13.47
C LEU A 234 -8.20 -1.53 -12.36
N PHE A 235 -7.17 -2.35 -12.09
CA PHE A 235 -7.20 -3.34 -11.01
C PHE A 235 -7.34 -2.64 -9.66
N PHE A 236 -6.57 -1.58 -9.42
CA PHE A 236 -6.69 -0.78 -8.19
C PHE A 236 -8.05 -0.09 -8.08
N ALA A 237 -8.63 0.40 -9.18
CA ALA A 237 -9.96 0.99 -9.17
C ALA A 237 -11.03 -0.03 -8.72
N PHE A 238 -11.05 -1.24 -9.28
CA PHE A 238 -12.02 -2.28 -8.91
C PHE A 238 -11.78 -2.89 -7.53
N VAL A 239 -10.52 -3.05 -7.09
CA VAL A 239 -10.24 -3.47 -5.70
C VAL A 239 -10.73 -2.39 -4.72
N THR A 240 -10.46 -1.12 -4.98
CA THR A 240 -10.96 -0.01 -4.16
C THR A 240 -12.48 0.01 -4.13
N GLU A 241 -13.16 -0.02 -5.29
CA GLU A 241 -14.64 -0.05 -5.38
C GLU A 241 -15.23 -1.20 -4.56
N LEU A 242 -14.63 -2.39 -4.63
CA LEU A 242 -15.13 -3.57 -3.91
C LEU A 242 -14.83 -3.51 -2.40
N VAL A 243 -13.68 -2.99 -1.98
CA VAL A 243 -13.33 -2.88 -0.56
C VAL A 243 -14.14 -1.78 0.14
N THR A 244 -14.38 -0.63 -0.51
CA THR A 244 -15.29 0.40 0.03
C THR A 244 -16.74 -0.11 0.03
N PHE A 245 -17.23 -0.71 -1.06
CA PHE A 245 -18.55 -1.36 -1.05
C PHE A 245 -18.68 -2.38 0.08
N TRP A 246 -17.69 -3.25 0.31
CA TRP A 246 -17.75 -4.22 1.40
C TRP A 246 -17.86 -3.52 2.77
N LYS A 247 -17.03 -2.52 3.01
CA LYS A 247 -16.95 -1.82 4.31
C LYS A 247 -18.19 -0.98 4.61
N ASP A 248 -18.62 -0.18 3.65
CA ASP A 248 -19.60 0.89 3.85
C ASP A 248 -21.05 0.42 3.63
N ASP A 249 -21.25 -0.59 2.77
CA ASP A 249 -22.55 -1.02 2.24
C ASP A 249 -22.85 -2.51 2.54
N GLY A 250 -21.98 -3.41 2.09
CA GLY A 250 -22.23 -4.86 2.05
C GLY A 250 -22.15 -5.53 3.42
N ARG A 251 -21.13 -5.19 4.22
CA ARG A 251 -20.94 -5.73 5.56
C ARG A 251 -21.97 -5.20 6.56
N PRO A 252 -22.29 -3.88 6.61
CA PRO A 252 -23.30 -3.37 7.54
C PRO A 252 -24.70 -3.96 7.31
N LYS A 253 -25.10 -4.20 6.05
CA LYS A 253 -26.39 -4.88 5.73
C LYS A 253 -26.45 -6.27 6.34
N LEU A 254 -25.43 -7.11 6.11
CA LEU A 254 -25.38 -8.50 6.57
C LEU A 254 -25.12 -8.69 8.08
N VAL A 255 -24.78 -7.62 8.82
CA VAL A 255 -24.50 -7.62 10.27
C VAL A 255 -25.59 -6.89 11.07
N GLY A 256 -26.39 -6.03 10.42
CA GLY A 256 -27.48 -5.27 11.03
C GLY A 256 -27.06 -3.88 11.52
N ILE A 257 -27.95 -2.90 11.33
CA ILE A 257 -27.70 -1.48 11.57
C ILE A 257 -27.27 -1.18 13.03
N HIS A 258 -27.81 -1.93 13.99
CA HIS A 258 -27.65 -1.68 15.42
C HIS A 258 -26.20 -1.85 15.93
N ASN A 259 -25.29 -2.45 15.15
CA ASN A 259 -23.92 -2.74 15.60
C ASN A 259 -22.83 -2.20 14.64
N LYS A 260 -23.07 -1.02 14.03
CA LYS A 260 -22.17 -0.41 13.04
C LYS A 260 -20.73 -0.16 13.56
N MET A 261 -20.59 0.26 14.82
CA MET A 261 -19.27 0.55 15.42
C MET A 261 -18.43 -0.72 15.60
N ASP A 262 -19.07 -1.80 16.05
CA ASP A 262 -18.47 -3.13 16.16
C ASP A 262 -18.17 -3.74 14.76
N SER A 263 -18.86 -3.27 13.71
CA SER A 263 -18.60 -3.64 12.32
C SER A 263 -17.28 -3.08 11.78
N ASP A 264 -16.98 -1.80 12.00
CA ASP A 264 -15.71 -1.18 11.57
C ASP A 264 -14.51 -1.79 12.33
N ASP A 265 -14.63 -1.95 13.65
CA ASP A 265 -13.60 -2.67 14.43
C ASP A 265 -13.55 -4.16 14.06
N GLY A 266 -14.65 -4.75 13.61
CA GLY A 266 -14.70 -6.11 13.04
C GLY A 266 -13.90 -6.25 11.74
N TRP A 267 -14.03 -5.28 10.83
CA TRP A 267 -13.21 -5.21 9.61
C TRP A 267 -11.73 -4.98 9.94
N ALA A 268 -11.41 -4.01 10.80
CA ALA A 268 -10.04 -3.69 11.19
C ALA A 268 -9.32 -4.89 11.83
N ARG A 269 -9.99 -5.62 12.74
CA ARG A 269 -9.50 -6.88 13.33
C ARG A 269 -9.22 -7.95 12.26
N SER A 270 -10.04 -8.01 11.22
CA SER A 270 -9.92 -9.01 10.13
C SER A 270 -8.75 -8.72 9.18
N VAL A 271 -8.49 -7.43 8.91
CA VAL A 271 -7.30 -6.98 8.18
C VAL A 271 -6.03 -7.25 9.00
N GLU A 272 -6.04 -6.97 10.31
CA GLU A 272 -4.88 -7.21 11.18
C GLU A 272 -4.57 -8.69 11.44
N ALA A 273 -5.57 -9.57 11.44
CA ALA A 273 -5.36 -11.02 11.49
C ALA A 273 -4.47 -11.53 10.34
N SER A 274 -4.49 -10.85 9.18
CA SER A 274 -3.67 -11.19 8.00
C SER A 274 -2.30 -10.49 7.98
N SER A 275 -1.90 -9.77 9.05
CA SER A 275 -0.72 -8.89 9.08
C SER A 275 0.61 -9.57 8.69
N TYR A 276 0.79 -10.86 8.98
CA TYR A 276 1.95 -11.62 8.52
C TYR A 276 2.07 -11.66 6.99
N SER A 277 0.96 -11.87 6.28
CA SER A 277 0.92 -11.94 4.81
C SER A 277 1.31 -10.61 4.17
N TYR A 278 0.91 -9.46 4.75
CA TYR A 278 1.35 -8.14 4.29
C TYR A 278 2.87 -7.98 4.40
N TRP A 279 3.47 -8.39 5.52
CA TRP A 279 4.92 -8.34 5.71
C TRP A 279 5.69 -9.30 4.80
N ALA A 280 5.19 -10.53 4.62
CA ALA A 280 5.79 -11.50 3.71
C ALA A 280 5.78 -10.99 2.26
N VAL A 281 4.64 -10.46 1.80
CA VAL A 281 4.49 -9.85 0.47
C VAL A 281 5.36 -8.61 0.30
N PHE A 282 5.49 -7.76 1.34
CA PHE A 282 6.39 -6.60 1.31
C PHE A 282 7.85 -7.01 1.09
N LEU A 283 8.33 -7.98 1.86
CA LEU A 283 9.71 -8.47 1.75
C LEU A 283 9.96 -9.15 0.39
N ILE A 284 9.03 -9.98 -0.09
CA ILE A 284 9.15 -10.64 -1.41
C ILE A 284 9.16 -9.61 -2.54
N CYS A 285 8.26 -8.63 -2.52
CA CYS A 285 8.21 -7.61 -3.57
C CYS A 285 9.45 -6.72 -3.54
N VAL A 286 9.78 -6.09 -2.41
CA VAL A 286 10.84 -5.09 -2.34
C VAL A 286 12.24 -5.70 -2.45
N LEU A 287 12.51 -6.83 -1.76
CA LEU A 287 13.85 -7.43 -1.74
C LEU A 287 14.08 -8.36 -2.94
N PHE A 288 13.14 -9.24 -3.28
CA PHE A 288 13.36 -10.22 -4.35
C PHE A 288 13.00 -9.67 -5.73
N ALA A 289 11.76 -9.21 -5.94
CA ALA A 289 11.31 -8.70 -7.24
C ALA A 289 11.85 -7.29 -7.58
N GLY A 290 12.13 -6.47 -6.55
CA GLY A 290 12.83 -5.20 -6.67
C GLY A 290 14.35 -5.39 -6.67
N LEU A 291 14.96 -5.37 -5.48
CA LEU A 291 16.41 -5.26 -5.30
C LEU A 291 17.22 -6.38 -5.98
N PHE A 292 16.96 -7.65 -5.67
CA PHE A 292 17.74 -8.76 -6.23
C PHE A 292 17.50 -8.96 -7.73
N GLN A 293 16.27 -8.76 -8.23
CA GLN A 293 15.98 -8.82 -9.66
C GLN A 293 16.69 -7.69 -10.42
N TRP A 294 16.68 -6.46 -9.91
CA TRP A 294 17.44 -5.34 -10.50
C TRP A 294 18.95 -5.60 -10.51
N ILE A 295 19.50 -6.08 -9.39
CA ILE A 295 20.94 -6.44 -9.30
C ILE A 295 21.30 -7.51 -10.34
N GLY A 296 20.50 -8.57 -10.46
CA GLY A 296 20.79 -9.73 -11.31
C GLY A 296 20.48 -9.55 -12.81
N VAL A 297 19.57 -8.65 -13.17
CA VAL A 297 19.08 -8.47 -14.56
C VAL A 297 19.60 -7.18 -15.20
N CYS A 298 19.81 -6.11 -14.42
CA CYS A 298 20.31 -4.82 -14.92
C CYS A 298 21.73 -4.53 -14.42
N LEU A 299 21.93 -4.35 -13.11
CA LEU A 299 23.20 -3.83 -12.57
C LEU A 299 24.41 -4.71 -12.92
N LEU A 300 24.33 -6.02 -12.69
CA LEU A 300 25.46 -6.93 -12.96
C LEU A 300 25.81 -7.04 -14.46
N PRO A 301 24.85 -7.18 -15.40
CA PRO A 301 25.14 -7.08 -16.82
C PRO A 301 25.75 -5.73 -17.24
N LEU A 302 25.21 -4.62 -16.74
CA LEU A 302 25.70 -3.26 -17.02
C LEU A 302 27.14 -3.05 -16.56
N MET A 303 27.48 -3.48 -15.34
CA MET A 303 28.84 -3.39 -14.80
C MET A 303 29.85 -4.35 -15.44
N LYS A 304 29.38 -5.38 -16.16
CA LYS A 304 30.24 -6.43 -16.76
C LYS A 304 30.26 -6.43 -18.28
N GLY A 305 29.55 -5.51 -18.93
CA GLY A 305 29.48 -5.42 -20.40
C GLY A 305 28.74 -6.58 -21.07
N GLY A 306 27.83 -7.28 -20.38
CA GLY A 306 27.00 -8.32 -21.01
C GLY A 306 26.43 -9.39 -20.07
N GLY A 307 25.66 -10.32 -20.66
CA GLY A 307 25.06 -11.46 -19.96
C GLY A 307 24.17 -12.32 -20.87
N LYS A 308 23.74 -13.51 -20.40
CA LYS A 308 22.83 -14.42 -21.13
C LYS A 308 21.36 -13.98 -21.03
N TYR A 309 21.07 -12.75 -21.42
CA TYR A 309 19.75 -12.14 -21.43
C TYR A 309 19.49 -11.44 -22.78
N ALA A 310 18.22 -11.33 -23.18
CA ALA A 310 17.85 -10.53 -24.34
C ALA A 310 18.12 -9.03 -24.08
N THR A 311 18.45 -8.30 -25.15
CA THR A 311 18.60 -6.83 -25.12
C THR A 311 17.23 -6.17 -24.95
N ASP A 312 17.13 -5.25 -24.00
CA ASP A 312 15.97 -4.40 -23.72
C ASP A 312 16.46 -2.97 -23.39
N TRP A 313 15.53 -2.04 -23.16
CA TRP A 313 15.82 -0.64 -22.77
C TRP A 313 16.68 -0.47 -21.51
N GLY A 314 16.92 -1.53 -20.73
CA GLY A 314 17.70 -1.51 -19.49
C GLY A 314 19.08 -2.16 -19.60
N LYS A 315 19.53 -2.42 -20.84
CA LYS A 315 20.89 -2.87 -21.20
C LYS A 315 21.41 -2.15 -22.46
N LEU A 316 20.80 -1.02 -22.82
CA LEU A 316 21.02 -0.30 -24.05
C LEU A 316 22.38 0.41 -24.08
N ALA A 317 22.92 0.89 -22.95
CA ALA A 317 24.24 1.50 -22.86
C ALA A 317 25.39 0.53 -23.22
N ILE A 318 25.16 -0.79 -23.12
CA ILE A 318 26.13 -1.82 -23.54
C ILE A 318 26.25 -1.90 -25.07
N VAL A 319 25.18 -1.52 -25.78
CA VAL A 319 24.98 -1.81 -27.22
C VAL A 319 24.94 -0.53 -28.07
N ARG A 320 24.43 0.56 -27.48
CA ARG A 320 24.25 1.89 -28.06
C ARG A 320 24.74 2.97 -27.06
N PRO A 321 26.02 2.95 -26.64
CA PRO A 321 26.57 3.86 -25.63
C PRO A 321 26.49 5.35 -26.03
N GLU A 322 26.22 5.65 -27.30
CA GLU A 322 25.99 7.00 -27.80
C GLU A 322 24.59 7.56 -27.49
N LEU A 323 23.65 6.73 -27.00
CA LEU A 323 22.31 7.15 -26.59
C LEU A 323 22.18 7.43 -25.08
N ILE A 324 22.90 6.68 -24.25
CA ILE A 324 22.80 6.72 -22.78
C ILE A 324 24.07 6.15 -22.15
N SER A 325 24.57 6.75 -21.08
CA SER A 325 25.72 6.22 -20.34
C SER A 325 25.34 5.14 -19.33
N VAL A 326 26.27 4.23 -19.01
CA VAL A 326 26.04 3.14 -18.06
C VAL A 326 25.56 3.63 -16.67
N PRO A 327 26.11 4.71 -16.06
CA PRO A 327 25.60 5.23 -14.78
C PRO A 327 24.15 5.74 -14.86
N GLU A 328 23.78 6.38 -15.96
CA GLU A 328 22.42 6.88 -16.20
C GLU A 328 21.42 5.73 -16.34
N GLU A 329 21.78 4.68 -17.10
CA GLU A 329 20.94 3.49 -17.24
C GLU A 329 20.81 2.71 -15.93
N VAL A 330 21.87 2.63 -15.11
CA VAL A 330 21.81 2.07 -13.75
C VAL A 330 20.81 2.85 -12.87
N VAL A 331 20.78 4.18 -12.94
CA VAL A 331 19.82 5.00 -12.19
C VAL A 331 18.39 4.82 -12.71
N PHE A 332 18.19 4.86 -14.04
CA PHE A 332 16.85 4.71 -14.63
C PHE A 332 16.26 3.32 -14.36
N THR A 333 17.04 2.24 -14.57
CA THR A 333 16.61 0.87 -14.24
C THR A 333 16.31 0.72 -12.76
N GLY A 334 17.09 1.35 -11.86
CA GLY A 334 16.84 1.34 -10.42
C GLY A 334 15.51 1.99 -10.03
N LEU A 335 15.23 3.18 -10.58
CA LEU A 335 13.95 3.88 -10.38
C LEU A 335 12.77 3.08 -10.93
N ALA A 336 12.92 2.51 -12.13
CA ALA A 336 11.91 1.67 -12.76
C ALA A 336 11.60 0.43 -11.92
N TYR A 337 12.62 -0.33 -11.46
CA TYR A 337 12.42 -1.51 -10.63
C TYR A 337 11.85 -1.19 -9.23
N LEU A 338 12.19 -0.04 -8.65
CA LEU A 338 11.58 0.44 -7.41
C LEU A 338 10.08 0.75 -7.59
N TYR A 339 9.72 1.47 -8.65
CA TYR A 339 8.32 1.71 -8.99
C TYR A 339 7.57 0.40 -9.27
N MET A 340 8.18 -0.51 -10.04
CA MET A 340 7.64 -1.84 -10.36
C MET A 340 7.34 -2.65 -9.09
N CYS A 341 8.29 -2.72 -8.15
CA CYS A 341 8.13 -3.54 -6.95
C CYS A 341 7.12 -2.95 -5.95
N LEU A 342 6.99 -1.61 -5.86
CA LEU A 342 5.93 -0.94 -5.11
C LEU A 342 4.55 -1.18 -5.74
N CYS A 343 4.46 -1.16 -7.07
CA CYS A 343 3.24 -1.47 -7.80
C CYS A 343 2.80 -2.94 -7.61
N PHE A 344 3.71 -3.90 -7.71
CA PHE A 344 3.38 -5.30 -7.43
C PHE A 344 3.11 -5.56 -5.94
N TYR A 345 3.76 -4.85 -5.02
CA TYR A 345 3.39 -4.89 -3.60
C TYR A 345 1.91 -4.51 -3.40
N LEU A 346 1.48 -3.39 -3.99
CA LEU A 346 0.09 -2.94 -3.92
C LEU A 346 -0.88 -3.90 -4.63
N PHE A 347 -0.46 -4.56 -5.72
CA PHE A 347 -1.24 -5.61 -6.39
C PHE A 347 -1.54 -6.79 -5.45
N PHE A 348 -0.51 -7.34 -4.81
CA PHE A 348 -0.67 -8.45 -3.87
C PHE A 348 -1.40 -8.04 -2.58
N VAL A 349 -1.23 -6.80 -2.11
CA VAL A 349 -2.08 -6.20 -1.07
C VAL A 349 -3.56 -6.23 -1.48
N GLY A 350 -3.87 -5.84 -2.73
CA GLY A 350 -5.21 -5.92 -3.28
C GLY A 350 -5.75 -7.35 -3.27
N LEU A 351 -4.97 -8.33 -3.70
CA LEU A 351 -5.35 -9.75 -3.63
C LEU A 351 -5.60 -10.24 -2.19
N ILE A 352 -4.81 -9.78 -1.20
CA ILE A 352 -5.05 -10.08 0.22
C ILE A 352 -6.38 -9.46 0.68
N LEU A 353 -6.66 -8.20 0.34
CA LEU A 353 -7.91 -7.53 0.69
C LEU A 353 -9.13 -8.25 0.07
N LEU A 354 -9.06 -8.64 -1.20
CA LEU A 354 -10.10 -9.43 -1.88
C LEU A 354 -10.34 -10.78 -1.16
N TYR A 355 -9.28 -11.48 -0.76
CA TYR A 355 -9.39 -12.70 0.04
C TYR A 355 -10.06 -12.43 1.40
N THR A 356 -9.67 -11.35 2.10
CA THR A 356 -10.27 -10.96 3.39
C THR A 356 -11.77 -10.65 3.24
N VAL A 357 -12.20 -9.99 2.15
CA VAL A 357 -13.63 -9.75 1.85
C VAL A 357 -14.39 -11.08 1.70
N VAL A 358 -13.89 -12.03 0.89
CA VAL A 358 -14.52 -13.37 0.77
C VAL A 358 -14.58 -14.08 2.10
N HIS A 359 -13.49 -14.03 2.88
CA HIS A 359 -13.38 -14.72 4.15
C HIS A 359 -14.36 -14.18 5.20
N ASP A 360 -14.49 -12.86 5.30
CA ASP A 360 -15.42 -12.18 6.20
C ASP A 360 -16.89 -12.42 5.79
N LEU A 361 -17.21 -12.30 4.49
CA LEU A 361 -18.51 -12.67 3.93
C LEU A 361 -18.90 -14.12 4.27
N TRP A 362 -17.99 -15.07 4.03
CA TRP A 362 -18.23 -16.48 4.35
C TRP A 362 -18.38 -16.73 5.86
N ARG A 363 -17.64 -15.99 6.70
CA ARG A 363 -17.75 -16.08 8.16
C ARG A 363 -19.10 -15.57 8.64
N ILE A 364 -19.55 -14.40 8.17
CA ILE A 364 -20.86 -13.82 8.48
C ILE A 364 -21.97 -14.79 8.02
N GLY A 365 -21.93 -15.21 6.75
CA GLY A 365 -22.86 -16.17 6.16
C GLY A 365 -22.80 -17.60 6.70
N ARG A 366 -21.85 -17.91 7.59
CA ARG A 366 -21.84 -19.15 8.38
C ARG A 366 -22.50 -18.97 9.74
N ALA A 367 -22.31 -17.82 10.39
CA ALA A 367 -22.92 -17.51 11.68
C ALA A 367 -24.44 -17.35 11.58
N SER A 368 -24.94 -16.79 10.47
CA SER A 368 -26.37 -16.56 10.24
C SER A 368 -27.16 -17.78 9.75
N LYS A 369 -26.53 -18.94 9.50
CA LYS A 369 -27.25 -20.17 9.08
C LYS A 369 -28.29 -20.68 10.08
N ASN A 370 -28.29 -20.17 11.30
CA ASN A 370 -29.25 -20.50 12.35
C ASN A 370 -30.52 -19.63 12.30
N TRP A 371 -30.58 -18.62 11.41
CA TRP A 371 -31.71 -17.70 11.25
C TRP A 371 -32.41 -17.96 9.90
N PRO A 372 -33.62 -18.54 9.87
CA PRO A 372 -34.29 -18.97 8.64
C PRO A 372 -35.01 -17.83 7.90
N GLU A 373 -34.46 -16.60 7.93
CA GLU A 373 -35.14 -15.43 7.39
C GLU A 373 -34.94 -15.30 5.87
N ALA A 374 -36.06 -15.27 5.13
CA ALA A 374 -36.06 -15.40 3.68
C ALA A 374 -35.45 -14.17 2.97
N ASP A 375 -35.62 -12.99 3.56
CA ASP A 375 -35.06 -11.75 3.04
C ASP A 375 -33.57 -11.59 3.39
N TYR A 376 -33.13 -12.01 4.58
CA TYR A 376 -31.70 -12.06 4.90
C TYR A 376 -30.93 -12.95 3.92
N GLN A 377 -31.48 -14.13 3.60
CA GLN A 377 -30.89 -15.04 2.61
C GLN A 377 -30.93 -14.44 1.19
N ARG A 378 -31.85 -13.53 0.88
CA ARG A 378 -31.87 -12.77 -0.39
C ARG A 378 -30.72 -11.76 -0.45
N GLU A 379 -30.56 -10.94 0.58
CA GLU A 379 -29.47 -9.95 0.68
C GLU A 379 -28.08 -10.62 0.62
N LEU A 380 -27.89 -11.72 1.36
CA LEU A 380 -26.64 -12.48 1.36
C LEU A 380 -26.26 -12.99 -0.03
N ASN A 381 -27.23 -13.45 -0.82
CA ASN A 381 -27.00 -13.88 -2.20
C ASN A 381 -26.71 -12.68 -3.13
N GLU A 382 -27.31 -11.51 -2.91
CA GLU A 382 -27.06 -10.31 -3.72
C GLU A 382 -25.69 -9.69 -3.44
N VAL A 383 -25.35 -9.47 -2.16
CA VAL A 383 -24.03 -8.99 -1.72
C VAL A 383 -22.95 -9.97 -2.14
N GLY A 384 -23.17 -11.28 -1.97
CA GLY A 384 -22.26 -12.32 -2.43
C GLY A 384 -22.04 -12.34 -3.94
N LEU A 385 -23.10 -12.12 -4.73
CA LEU A 385 -22.97 -11.96 -6.18
C LEU A 385 -22.17 -10.71 -6.55
N ARG A 386 -22.44 -9.55 -5.92
CA ARG A 386 -21.68 -8.30 -6.17
C ARG A 386 -20.20 -8.44 -5.81
N VAL A 387 -19.89 -9.12 -4.71
CA VAL A 387 -18.51 -9.48 -4.32
C VAL A 387 -17.85 -10.36 -5.40
N MET A 388 -18.51 -11.41 -5.86
CA MET A 388 -17.94 -12.29 -6.90
C MET A 388 -17.79 -11.60 -8.27
N LEU A 389 -18.69 -10.69 -8.65
CA LEU A 389 -18.58 -9.88 -9.86
C LEU A 389 -17.33 -8.97 -9.83
N GLY A 390 -17.06 -8.33 -8.68
CA GLY A 390 -15.86 -7.50 -8.50
C GLY A 390 -14.57 -8.34 -8.48
N ILE A 391 -14.57 -9.48 -7.78
CA ILE A 391 -13.42 -10.41 -7.78
C ILE A 391 -13.14 -10.93 -9.19
N PHE A 392 -14.17 -11.25 -9.98
CA PHE A 392 -14.01 -11.67 -11.37
C PHE A 392 -13.33 -10.59 -12.22
N ARG A 393 -13.74 -9.31 -12.12
CA ARG A 393 -13.05 -8.19 -12.80
C ARG A 393 -11.57 -8.10 -12.43
N CYS A 394 -11.26 -8.15 -11.13
CA CYS A 394 -9.88 -8.16 -10.63
C CYS A 394 -9.10 -9.41 -11.10
N THR A 395 -9.78 -10.55 -11.26
CA THR A 395 -9.19 -11.81 -11.73
C THR A 395 -8.81 -11.73 -13.21
N VAL A 396 -9.72 -11.22 -14.04
CA VAL A 396 -9.49 -10.98 -15.46
C VAL A 396 -8.28 -10.04 -15.65
N LEU A 397 -8.22 -8.93 -14.92
CA LEU A 397 -7.07 -8.00 -15.00
C LEU A 397 -5.76 -8.64 -14.52
N GLY A 398 -5.76 -9.38 -13.42
CA GLY A 398 -4.55 -10.07 -12.94
C GLY A 398 -4.01 -11.09 -13.95
N VAL A 399 -4.89 -11.82 -14.65
CA VAL A 399 -4.46 -12.75 -15.72
C VAL A 399 -4.03 -11.99 -16.98
N LEU A 400 -4.69 -10.89 -17.37
CA LEU A 400 -4.24 -10.02 -18.49
C LEU A 400 -2.85 -9.42 -18.24
N ILE A 401 -2.55 -8.99 -17.01
CA ILE A 401 -1.23 -8.51 -16.61
C ILE A 401 -0.18 -9.59 -16.85
N ALA A 402 -0.42 -10.81 -16.37
CA ALA A 402 0.51 -11.93 -16.55
C ALA A 402 0.64 -12.39 -18.01
N ILE A 403 -0.45 -12.33 -18.79
CA ILE A 403 -0.45 -12.56 -20.24
C ILE A 403 0.54 -11.61 -20.91
N VAL A 404 0.44 -10.30 -20.69
CA VAL A 404 1.37 -9.33 -21.31
C VAL A 404 2.80 -9.50 -20.78
N MET A 405 2.99 -9.82 -19.49
CA MET A 405 4.32 -10.13 -18.95
C MET A 405 4.99 -11.34 -19.65
N LYS A 406 4.24 -12.42 -19.93
CA LYS A 406 4.77 -13.56 -20.70
C LYS A 406 4.94 -13.21 -22.19
N LEU A 407 3.99 -12.47 -22.77
CA LEU A 407 4.00 -12.11 -24.18
C LEU A 407 5.18 -11.21 -24.56
N GLN A 408 5.49 -10.21 -23.73
CA GLN A 408 6.71 -9.40 -23.86
C GLN A 408 7.98 -10.27 -23.80
N SER A 409 7.98 -11.29 -22.93
CA SER A 409 9.10 -12.22 -22.77
C SER A 409 9.35 -13.02 -24.06
N ALA A 410 8.30 -13.60 -24.64
CA ALA A 410 8.38 -14.37 -25.89
C ALA A 410 8.66 -13.48 -27.12
N TYR A 411 8.07 -12.28 -27.19
CA TYR A 411 8.40 -11.29 -28.23
C TYR A 411 9.89 -10.95 -28.25
N LEU A 412 10.54 -10.78 -27.09
CA LEU A 412 11.98 -10.48 -27.04
C LEU A 412 12.83 -11.62 -27.64
N THR A 413 12.43 -12.88 -27.49
CA THR A 413 13.13 -14.03 -28.09
C THR A 413 12.77 -14.32 -29.55
N SER A 414 11.59 -13.95 -30.03
CA SER A 414 11.10 -14.23 -31.40
C SER A 414 11.93 -13.60 -32.54
N ARG A 415 11.51 -13.75 -33.80
CA ARG A 415 12.10 -13.04 -34.97
C ARG A 415 11.41 -11.73 -35.36
N GLY A 416 10.29 -11.35 -34.74
CA GLY A 416 9.54 -10.15 -35.13
C GLY A 416 10.23 -8.83 -34.72
N GLU A 417 10.12 -7.81 -35.56
CA GLU A 417 10.66 -6.45 -35.34
C GLU A 417 9.96 -5.68 -34.22
N ASN A 418 8.65 -5.93 -34.07
CA ASN A 418 7.79 -5.36 -33.06
C ASN A 418 6.71 -6.38 -32.64
N ILE A 419 6.09 -6.15 -31.47
CA ILE A 419 5.15 -7.12 -30.88
C ILE A 419 3.86 -7.32 -31.71
N VAL A 420 3.42 -6.30 -32.47
CA VAL A 420 2.20 -6.39 -33.29
C VAL A 420 2.45 -7.19 -34.56
N ALA A 421 3.57 -6.94 -35.24
CA ALA A 421 4.00 -7.75 -36.39
C ALA A 421 4.08 -9.23 -36.01
N TRP A 422 4.81 -9.57 -34.93
CA TRP A 422 4.95 -10.95 -34.47
C TRP A 422 3.61 -11.67 -34.22
N LEU A 423 2.62 -10.97 -33.64
CA LEU A 423 1.27 -11.51 -33.41
C LEU A 423 0.47 -11.69 -34.71
N VAL A 424 0.67 -10.82 -35.70
CA VAL A 424 0.03 -10.91 -37.02
C VAL A 424 0.67 -12.01 -37.87
N ASP A 425 2.00 -12.15 -37.80
CA ASP A 425 2.76 -13.20 -38.47
C ASP A 425 2.33 -14.58 -37.93
N ASP A 426 2.29 -14.75 -36.60
CA ASP A 426 1.78 -15.96 -35.94
C ASP A 426 0.31 -16.24 -36.32
N MET A 427 -0.55 -15.21 -36.31
CA MET A 427 -1.93 -15.34 -36.77
C MET A 427 -2.03 -15.78 -38.24
N SER A 428 -1.16 -15.30 -39.12
CA SER A 428 -1.13 -15.68 -40.53
C SER A 428 -0.64 -17.12 -40.74
N SER A 429 0.32 -17.57 -39.93
CA SER A 429 0.94 -18.89 -40.04
C SER A 429 -0.08 -20.04 -39.95
N ALA A 430 -1.12 -19.87 -39.13
CA ALA A 430 -2.23 -20.78 -38.95
C ALA A 430 -3.09 -20.99 -40.22
N PHE A 431 -3.15 -20.00 -41.11
CA PHE A 431 -3.92 -20.06 -42.36
C PHE A 431 -3.08 -20.49 -43.56
N TYR A 432 -1.78 -20.17 -43.56
CA TYR A 432 -0.88 -20.42 -44.69
C TYR A 432 0.11 -21.58 -44.49
N GLY A 433 0.07 -22.28 -43.35
CA GLY A 433 0.90 -23.45 -43.07
C GLY A 433 2.38 -23.12 -42.82
N GLY A 434 2.67 -21.90 -42.35
CA GLY A 434 4.03 -21.45 -42.06
C GLY A 434 4.60 -22.15 -40.83
N ASN A 435 5.62 -23.00 -41.02
CA ASN A 435 6.10 -23.93 -40.00
C ASN A 435 7.16 -23.34 -39.04
N ASP A 436 7.23 -22.01 -38.90
CA ASP A 436 8.15 -21.29 -38.00
C ASP A 436 7.63 -21.31 -36.54
N VAL A 437 7.57 -22.50 -35.94
CA VAL A 437 7.52 -22.62 -34.48
C VAL A 437 8.81 -22.02 -33.93
N SER A 438 8.67 -21.03 -33.05
CA SER A 438 9.76 -20.19 -32.51
C SER A 438 10.98 -21.00 -32.06
N ASP A 439 12.05 -20.99 -32.87
CA ASP A 439 13.34 -21.63 -32.58
C ASP A 439 14.10 -20.78 -31.54
N GLY A 440 13.57 -20.79 -30.32
CA GLY A 440 13.83 -19.80 -29.29
C GLY A 440 15.23 -19.91 -28.68
N ILE A 441 16.08 -18.92 -28.96
CA ILE A 441 17.40 -18.80 -28.35
C ILE A 441 17.27 -18.85 -26.82
N ALA A 442 18.02 -19.76 -26.18
CA ALA A 442 17.88 -20.13 -24.77
C ALA A 442 18.35 -19.05 -23.77
N TYR A 443 17.60 -17.95 -23.70
CA TYR A 443 17.78 -16.88 -22.73
C TYR A 443 17.10 -17.19 -21.39
N ARG A 444 17.70 -16.73 -20.29
CA ARG A 444 17.12 -16.91 -18.95
C ARG A 444 16.06 -15.83 -18.72
N MET A 445 14.79 -16.20 -18.49
CA MET A 445 13.67 -15.25 -18.44
C MET A 445 12.97 -15.23 -17.06
N PRO A 446 13.38 -14.35 -16.11
CA PRO A 446 12.78 -14.23 -14.77
C PRO A 446 11.28 -13.89 -14.79
N THR A 447 10.86 -13.16 -15.83
CA THR A 447 9.48 -12.77 -16.13
C THR A 447 8.50 -13.93 -16.12
N HIS A 448 8.88 -15.14 -16.55
CA HIS A 448 8.00 -16.31 -16.52
C HIS A 448 7.63 -16.75 -15.09
N TYR A 449 8.56 -16.68 -14.14
CA TYR A 449 8.28 -17.01 -12.74
C TYR A 449 7.36 -15.96 -12.13
N SER A 450 7.67 -14.68 -12.35
CA SER A 450 6.87 -13.56 -11.83
C SER A 450 5.47 -13.50 -12.44
N SER A 451 5.30 -13.78 -13.74
CA SER A 451 3.98 -13.87 -14.37
C SER A 451 3.18 -15.08 -13.89
N PHE A 452 3.84 -16.24 -13.69
CA PHE A 452 3.18 -17.42 -13.14
C PHE A 452 2.68 -17.17 -11.71
N LEU A 453 3.47 -16.51 -10.87
CA LEU A 453 3.09 -16.12 -9.51
C LEU A 453 1.84 -15.22 -9.54
N VAL A 454 1.79 -14.24 -10.44
CA VAL A 454 0.62 -13.36 -10.64
C VAL A 454 -0.63 -14.16 -11.05
N VAL A 455 -0.56 -15.06 -12.04
CA VAL A 455 -1.70 -15.93 -12.40
C VAL A 455 -2.14 -16.80 -11.21
N PHE A 456 -1.18 -17.42 -10.53
CA PHE A 456 -1.45 -18.34 -9.44
C PHE A 456 -2.16 -17.65 -8.26
N SER A 457 -1.59 -16.57 -7.71
CA SER A 457 -2.20 -15.83 -6.59
C SER A 457 -3.57 -15.28 -6.96
N THR A 458 -3.72 -14.73 -8.16
CA THR A 458 -5.01 -14.19 -8.65
C THR A 458 -6.07 -15.29 -8.72
N ARG A 459 -5.72 -16.47 -9.26
CA ARG A 459 -6.64 -17.62 -9.34
C ARG A 459 -6.96 -18.25 -8.00
N VAL A 460 -6.05 -18.25 -7.04
CA VAL A 460 -6.33 -18.75 -5.68
C VAL A 460 -7.43 -17.91 -5.03
N VAL A 461 -7.42 -16.58 -5.17
CA VAL A 461 -8.49 -15.70 -4.66
C VAL A 461 -9.83 -15.99 -5.36
N PHE A 462 -9.85 -16.07 -6.69
CA PHE A 462 -11.06 -16.39 -7.44
C PHE A 462 -11.65 -17.77 -7.08
N GLY A 463 -10.80 -18.80 -7.04
CA GLY A 463 -11.20 -20.17 -6.70
C GLY A 463 -11.72 -20.27 -5.27
N TYR A 464 -11.09 -19.59 -4.31
CA TYR A 464 -11.60 -19.48 -2.94
C TYR A 464 -12.99 -18.82 -2.91
N GLY A 465 -13.18 -17.72 -3.64
CA GLY A 465 -14.49 -17.08 -3.83
C GLY A 465 -15.55 -18.02 -4.39
N ALA A 466 -15.27 -18.69 -5.50
CA ALA A 466 -16.21 -19.60 -6.16
C ALA A 466 -16.60 -20.80 -5.27
N ILE A 467 -15.62 -21.43 -4.61
CA ILE A 467 -15.87 -22.56 -3.69
C ILE A 467 -16.70 -22.12 -2.47
N ARG A 468 -16.47 -20.91 -1.95
CA ARG A 468 -17.17 -20.40 -0.75
C ARG A 468 -18.56 -19.81 -1.04
N SER A 469 -18.85 -19.43 -2.28
CA SER A 469 -20.14 -18.87 -2.73
C SER A 469 -21.07 -19.87 -3.42
N GLY A 470 -20.59 -21.05 -3.82
CA GLY A 470 -21.33 -22.06 -4.59
C GLY A 470 -22.51 -22.77 -3.90
N GLY A 471 -23.09 -22.19 -2.84
CA GLY A 471 -24.20 -22.77 -2.07
C GLY A 471 -25.62 -22.40 -2.53
N GLY A 472 -25.77 -21.55 -3.57
CA GLY A 472 -27.07 -21.01 -4.00
C GLY A 472 -27.26 -21.03 -5.52
N SER A 473 -28.39 -21.57 -6.00
CA SER A 473 -28.70 -21.75 -7.42
C SER A 473 -28.72 -20.45 -8.24
N ARG A 474 -29.11 -19.31 -7.63
CA ARG A 474 -29.05 -17.98 -8.27
C ARG A 474 -27.62 -17.55 -8.63
N VAL A 475 -26.62 -17.96 -7.85
CA VAL A 475 -25.20 -17.56 -7.99
C VAL A 475 -24.42 -18.51 -8.91
N GLN A 476 -24.83 -19.78 -8.96
CA GLN A 476 -24.15 -20.87 -9.70
C GLN A 476 -23.99 -20.60 -11.21
N VAL A 477 -25.03 -20.07 -11.88
CA VAL A 477 -25.00 -19.83 -13.34
C VAL A 477 -24.01 -18.72 -13.73
N PRO A 478 -23.99 -17.53 -13.09
CA PRO A 478 -22.92 -16.55 -13.26
C PRO A 478 -21.51 -17.13 -12.99
N LEU A 479 -21.33 -17.86 -11.88
CA LEU A 479 -20.03 -18.44 -11.50
C LEU A 479 -19.47 -19.40 -12.56
N TRP A 480 -20.32 -20.21 -13.20
CA TRP A 480 -19.88 -21.09 -14.28
C TRP A 480 -19.36 -20.31 -15.48
N LYS A 481 -20.08 -19.27 -15.94
CA LYS A 481 -19.63 -18.42 -17.05
C LYS A 481 -18.30 -17.72 -16.73
N MET A 482 -18.18 -17.14 -15.53
CA MET A 482 -16.94 -16.51 -15.05
C MET A 482 -15.77 -17.52 -15.05
N SER A 483 -16.01 -18.72 -14.53
CA SER A 483 -14.99 -19.77 -14.46
C SER A 483 -14.53 -20.22 -15.84
N ALA A 484 -15.43 -20.28 -16.83
CA ALA A 484 -15.08 -20.58 -18.22
C ALA A 484 -14.18 -19.49 -18.83
N VAL A 485 -14.47 -18.20 -18.61
CA VAL A 485 -13.62 -17.09 -19.09
C VAL A 485 -12.25 -17.10 -18.40
N VAL A 486 -12.20 -17.32 -17.08
CA VAL A 486 -10.92 -17.44 -16.35
C VAL A 486 -10.13 -18.67 -16.81
N ALA A 487 -10.77 -19.80 -17.09
CA ALA A 487 -10.12 -21.00 -17.63
C ALA A 487 -9.57 -20.77 -19.04
N LEU A 488 -10.33 -20.13 -19.92
CA LEU A 488 -9.89 -19.73 -21.27
C LEU A 488 -8.65 -18.83 -21.19
N LEU A 489 -8.67 -17.78 -20.37
CA LEU A 489 -7.53 -16.87 -20.22
C LEU A 489 -6.26 -17.56 -19.67
N VAL A 490 -6.41 -18.55 -18.78
CA VAL A 490 -5.30 -19.38 -18.32
C VAL A 490 -4.78 -20.29 -19.43
N ALA A 491 -5.66 -20.89 -20.24
CA ALA A 491 -5.24 -21.66 -21.40
C ALA A 491 -4.45 -20.77 -22.37
N CYS A 492 -4.95 -19.56 -22.70
CA CYS A 492 -4.20 -18.58 -23.50
C CYS A 492 -2.82 -18.29 -22.87
N TYR A 493 -2.76 -17.96 -21.58
CA TYR A 493 -1.50 -17.71 -20.87
C TYR A 493 -0.50 -18.87 -21.00
N LEU A 494 -0.95 -20.10 -20.75
CA LEU A 494 -0.11 -21.29 -20.83
C LEU A 494 0.38 -21.53 -22.27
N LEU A 495 -0.48 -21.30 -23.26
CA LEU A 495 -0.24 -21.63 -24.67
C LEU A 495 0.49 -20.55 -25.49
N ILE A 496 0.72 -19.34 -24.95
CA ILE A 496 1.60 -18.33 -25.60
C ILE A 496 2.94 -18.97 -25.98
N ASP A 497 3.33 -18.83 -27.25
CA ASP A 497 4.59 -19.32 -27.84
C ASP A 497 4.75 -20.86 -27.80
N THR A 498 3.63 -21.63 -27.84
CA THR A 498 3.65 -23.11 -27.84
C THR A 498 3.21 -23.78 -29.14
N PHE A 499 2.47 -23.07 -30.01
CA PHE A 499 2.06 -23.53 -31.33
C PHE A 499 1.78 -22.35 -32.26
N ALA A 500 1.93 -22.56 -33.57
CA ALA A 500 1.67 -21.57 -34.61
C ALA A 500 0.17 -21.20 -34.67
N GLY A 501 -0.16 -19.93 -34.50
CA GLY A 501 -1.54 -19.42 -34.45
C GLY A 501 -2.10 -19.18 -33.05
N PHE A 502 -1.30 -19.26 -31.99
CA PHE A 502 -1.76 -19.02 -30.62
C PHE A 502 -2.38 -17.62 -30.45
N SER A 503 -1.99 -16.65 -31.29
CA SER A 503 -2.50 -15.27 -31.30
C SER A 503 -3.99 -15.18 -31.60
N ILE A 504 -4.57 -16.14 -32.35
CA ILE A 504 -6.01 -16.22 -32.60
C ILE A 504 -6.75 -16.55 -31.29
N LEU A 505 -6.32 -17.59 -30.59
CA LEU A 505 -6.87 -18.01 -29.30
C LEU A 505 -6.70 -16.91 -28.24
N LEU A 506 -5.54 -16.25 -28.24
CA LEU A 506 -5.25 -15.10 -27.38
C LEU A 506 -6.21 -13.93 -27.66
N GLY A 507 -6.42 -13.56 -28.94
CA GLY A 507 -7.34 -12.50 -29.33
C GLY A 507 -8.78 -12.78 -28.90
N VAL A 508 -9.28 -14.00 -29.13
CA VAL A 508 -10.61 -14.44 -28.65
C VAL A 508 -10.71 -14.36 -27.12
N GLY A 509 -9.67 -14.82 -26.41
CA GLY A 509 -9.61 -14.71 -24.94
C GLY A 509 -9.66 -13.26 -24.45
N VAL A 510 -8.91 -12.35 -25.09
CA VAL A 510 -8.90 -10.92 -24.76
C VAL A 510 -10.25 -10.25 -25.05
N LEU A 511 -10.96 -10.64 -26.11
CA LEU A 511 -12.32 -10.14 -26.37
C LEU A 511 -13.30 -10.56 -25.26
N PHE A 512 -13.27 -11.83 -24.82
CA PHE A 512 -14.08 -12.29 -23.68
C PHE A 512 -13.68 -11.62 -22.37
N ALA A 513 -12.39 -11.33 -22.16
CA ALA A 513 -11.92 -10.56 -21.02
C ALA A 513 -12.51 -9.14 -21.00
N ILE A 514 -12.38 -8.39 -22.10
CA ILE A 514 -12.87 -7.02 -22.22
C ILE A 514 -14.39 -6.98 -22.00
N TYR A 515 -15.16 -7.88 -22.64
CA TYR A 515 -16.60 -7.97 -22.42
C TYR A 515 -16.95 -8.27 -20.96
N GLY A 516 -16.23 -9.21 -20.31
CA GLY A 516 -16.40 -9.54 -18.91
C GLY A 516 -15.99 -8.45 -17.91
N LEU A 517 -15.17 -7.47 -18.31
CA LEU A 517 -14.90 -6.28 -17.49
C LEU A 517 -16.10 -5.33 -17.46
N PHE A 518 -16.72 -5.07 -18.62
CA PHE A 518 -17.88 -4.20 -18.71
C PHE A 518 -19.15 -4.87 -18.13
N ASP A 519 -19.52 -6.05 -18.65
CA ASP A 519 -20.64 -6.86 -18.15
C ASP A 519 -20.15 -8.18 -17.51
N PRO A 520 -19.71 -8.15 -16.25
CA PRO A 520 -19.33 -9.37 -15.51
C PRO A 520 -20.53 -10.30 -15.23
N GLY A 521 -21.78 -9.84 -15.46
CA GLY A 521 -22.99 -10.64 -15.37
C GLY A 521 -23.32 -11.42 -16.65
N LEU A 522 -22.68 -11.06 -17.78
CA LEU A 522 -22.78 -11.70 -19.09
C LEU A 522 -24.25 -11.90 -19.51
N GLY A 523 -24.98 -10.78 -19.61
CA GLY A 523 -26.37 -10.65 -20.07
C GLY A 523 -27.43 -10.49 -18.99
N ARG A 524 -27.09 -10.48 -17.69
CA ARG A 524 -28.09 -10.54 -16.60
C ARG A 524 -28.64 -9.20 -16.10
N TRP A 525 -27.92 -8.08 -16.27
CA TRP A 525 -28.33 -6.78 -15.70
C TRP A 525 -29.58 -6.18 -16.35
N GLN A 526 -29.83 -6.46 -17.64
CA GLN A 526 -31.06 -6.04 -18.31
C GLN A 526 -32.29 -6.87 -17.87
N ALA A 527 -32.10 -8.15 -17.54
CA ALA A 527 -33.20 -9.05 -17.17
C ALA A 527 -33.86 -8.67 -15.84
N SER A 528 -33.09 -8.29 -14.82
CA SER A 528 -33.66 -7.79 -13.55
C SER A 528 -34.38 -6.45 -13.72
N LYS A 529 -33.92 -5.61 -14.65
CA LYS A 529 -34.51 -4.29 -14.90
C LYS A 529 -35.83 -4.36 -15.68
N LEU A 530 -36.02 -5.37 -16.54
CA LEU A 530 -37.33 -5.65 -17.17
C LEU A 530 -38.34 -6.23 -16.17
N GLY A 531 -37.93 -7.20 -15.35
CA GLY A 531 -38.84 -7.88 -14.42
C GLY A 531 -39.50 -6.93 -13.40
N ASN A 532 -38.79 -5.88 -12.96
CA ASN A 532 -39.31 -4.91 -12.00
C ASN A 532 -40.35 -3.93 -12.59
N ASN A 533 -40.57 -3.95 -13.91
CA ASN A 533 -41.59 -3.14 -14.59
C ASN A 533 -42.85 -3.96 -14.96
N GLN A 534 -42.91 -5.26 -14.62
CA GLN A 534 -44.07 -6.13 -14.87
C GLN A 534 -44.88 -6.48 -13.61
N SER A 535 -44.54 -5.89 -12.46
CA SER A 535 -45.25 -6.08 -11.17
C SER A 535 -46.08 -4.86 -10.75
N VAL A 536 -46.55 -4.06 -11.71
CA VAL A 536 -47.46 -2.92 -11.51
C VAL A 536 -48.53 -2.91 -12.61
N LEU A 537 -49.42 -3.90 -12.55
CA LEU A 537 -50.73 -3.95 -13.23
C LEU A 537 -51.61 -4.98 -12.52
#